data_AF-A0A2Z6LXM2-F1
#
_entry.id   AF-A0A2Z6LXM2-F1
#
_cell.length_a   1.000
_cell.length_b   1.000
_cell.length_c   1.000
_cell.angle_alpha   90.00
_cell.angle_beta   90.00
_cell.angle_gamma   90.00
#
_symmetry.space_group_name_H-M   'P 1'
#
loop_
_entity.id
_entity.type
_entity.pdbx_description
1 polymer ?
#
loop_
_entity_poly.entity_id
_entity_poly.type
_entity_poly.pdbx_seq_one_letter_code
_entity_poly.pdbx_strand_id
1 'polypeptide(L)'
;MEETHDNDALPNNKPSTEQDITDELELRSKKYRRGEGANVKGLKDKKLRSQMLAREKLYGETAIVAAKTEKWIMPSEAGYIEPEGIEKTDTIKQDAIAREVDIASLRNQYDITLPEFGPYTLDFTSSGRYMALGGRKGHLAIVDMMNLSLIRDFQVRETVRDVVFLHNELFFAAAQKKYLYIYSREGTELHCLKEHGSVLKLQFLKNHFLLASTNNYGMLLYQDVTMGAIVGKYRTGLGRTNVMQVNPYNAVVSLGHSAGTVTMWKPTSSSPLVKMLCHQGPVSALAFHSNGHIMATAGVDKKIKLWDLRKYEAFQTLPGYANTLEFSQKGFLACGTNSYLQVLRDVSGAQNYSRYMTHSMAKGYQIGKLAFRPYEDVLCIGHSMGYSSIIIPGAGEPNFDSWVANPFETPKQRSEKEIKALLDKLPPETIMLDPSKIGTVKDTKKEKLTAQEREEEMEAAIEAVKSKKLKKKTKGRSKAGKIMPKKQDAIANAKRPFLEQKIQEEKNISRKKQKTNEGVELPRSLQRFAHRKPSS
;
A
#
# COMPACT_ATOMS: atom_id res chain seq x y z
N MET A 1 -70.85 15.72 4.17
CA MET A 1 -69.59 15.38 4.85
C MET A 1 -68.86 14.46 3.91
N GLU A 2 -67.88 15.01 3.22
CA GLU A 2 -67.08 14.32 2.20
C GLU A 2 -66.16 13.29 2.88
N GLU A 3 -66.32 12.03 2.51
CA GLU A 3 -65.34 10.98 2.80
C GLU A 3 -64.29 11.01 1.68
N THR A 4 -63.07 11.41 2.04
CA THR A 4 -61.89 11.31 1.19
C THR A 4 -61.26 9.93 1.41
N HIS A 5 -61.42 9.06 0.41
CA HIS A 5 -60.63 7.84 0.30
C HIS A 5 -59.25 8.21 -0.27
N ASP A 6 -58.24 8.30 0.61
CA ASP A 6 -56.84 8.32 0.19
C ASP A 6 -56.46 6.92 -0.30
N ASN A 7 -56.30 6.81 -1.63
CA ASN A 7 -55.70 5.66 -2.29
C ASN A 7 -54.18 5.72 -2.09
N ASP A 8 -53.66 4.91 -1.18
CA ASP A 8 -52.23 4.56 -1.12
C ASP A 8 -51.86 3.75 -2.37
N ALA A 9 -51.52 4.45 -3.44
CA ALA A 9 -50.91 3.86 -4.62
C ALA A 9 -49.43 3.56 -4.32
N LEU A 10 -49.12 2.26 -4.18
CA LEU A 10 -47.75 1.73 -4.27
C LEU A 10 -47.01 2.39 -5.46
N PRO A 11 -45.73 2.79 -5.32
CA PRO A 11 -45.00 3.41 -6.41
C PRO A 11 -44.89 2.43 -7.58
N ASN A 12 -45.50 2.80 -8.71
CA ASN A 12 -45.38 2.13 -9.99
C ASN A 12 -43.90 2.10 -10.43
N ASN A 13 -43.22 0.98 -10.21
CA ASN A 13 -41.94 0.68 -10.85
C ASN A 13 -42.18 0.49 -12.36
N LYS A 14 -42.01 1.57 -13.13
CA LYS A 14 -41.95 1.47 -14.60
C LYS A 14 -40.75 0.59 -14.99
N PRO A 15 -40.88 -0.31 -15.99
CA PRO A 15 -39.74 -1.05 -16.50
C PRO A 15 -38.71 -0.06 -17.05
N SER A 16 -37.46 -0.15 -16.57
CA SER A 16 -36.35 0.69 -17.01
C SER A 16 -36.20 0.61 -18.53
N THR A 17 -36.13 1.74 -19.21
CA THR A 17 -35.93 1.83 -20.66
C THR A 17 -34.56 1.26 -21.03
N GLU A 18 -34.38 0.69 -22.23
CA GLU A 18 -33.07 0.15 -22.68
C GLU A 18 -31.94 1.19 -22.58
N GLN A 19 -32.27 2.48 -22.74
CA GLN A 19 -31.36 3.61 -22.58
C GLN A 19 -30.88 3.80 -21.14
N ASP A 20 -31.75 3.60 -20.14
CA ASP A 20 -31.37 3.70 -18.73
C ASP A 20 -30.36 2.60 -18.36
N ILE A 21 -30.54 1.41 -18.94
CA ILE A 21 -29.63 0.27 -18.75
C ILE A 21 -28.27 0.57 -19.39
N THR A 22 -28.24 1.20 -20.58
CA THR A 22 -26.97 1.56 -21.22
C THR A 22 -26.23 2.65 -20.45
N ASP A 23 -26.92 3.67 -19.95
CA ASP A 23 -26.32 4.77 -19.21
C ASP A 23 -25.75 4.31 -17.86
N GLU A 24 -26.47 3.41 -17.17
CA GLU A 24 -25.98 2.78 -15.95
C GLU A 24 -24.75 1.91 -16.20
N LEU A 25 -24.75 1.13 -17.29
CA LEU A 25 -23.60 0.32 -17.69
C LEU A 25 -22.38 1.19 -18.06
N GLU A 26 -22.60 2.33 -18.71
CA GLU A 26 -21.51 3.28 -18.99
C GLU A 26 -20.92 3.85 -17.70
N LEU A 27 -21.75 4.18 -16.71
CA LEU A 27 -21.29 4.67 -15.42
C LEU A 27 -20.47 3.60 -14.67
N ARG A 28 -20.94 2.36 -14.65
CA ARG A 28 -20.20 1.21 -14.07
C ARG A 28 -18.91 0.92 -14.84
N SER A 29 -18.91 1.05 -16.16
CA SER A 29 -17.73 0.79 -17.00
C SER A 29 -16.52 1.66 -16.62
N LYS A 30 -16.74 2.85 -16.04
CA LYS A 30 -15.66 3.75 -15.58
C LYS A 30 -14.74 3.08 -14.56
N LYS A 31 -15.27 2.18 -13.71
CA LYS A 31 -14.49 1.40 -12.74
C LYS A 31 -13.45 0.50 -13.42
N TYR A 32 -13.79 -0.04 -14.58
CA TYR A 32 -12.96 -0.98 -15.34
C TYR A 32 -12.02 -0.30 -16.34
N ARG A 33 -12.17 1.00 -16.58
CA ARG A 33 -11.26 1.76 -17.43
C ARG A 33 -9.92 1.97 -16.71
N ARG A 34 -8.85 1.43 -17.29
CA ARG A 34 -7.49 1.51 -16.74
C ARG A 34 -6.73 2.70 -17.35
N GLY A 35 -7.03 3.90 -16.86
CA GLY A 35 -6.34 5.13 -17.25
C GLY A 35 -7.10 5.99 -18.26
N GLU A 36 -6.46 7.05 -18.72
CA GLU A 36 -7.00 7.98 -19.73
C GLU A 36 -6.78 7.43 -21.15
N GLY A 37 -7.75 7.68 -22.04
CA GLY A 37 -7.68 7.25 -23.43
C GLY A 37 -6.59 7.97 -24.22
N ALA A 38 -6.00 7.30 -25.20
CA ALA A 38 -4.97 7.86 -26.05
C ALA A 38 -5.47 9.09 -26.83
N ASN A 39 -4.71 10.19 -26.82
CA ASN A 39 -5.05 11.37 -27.60
C ASN A 39 -4.69 11.18 -29.08
N VAL A 40 -5.67 10.74 -29.87
CA VAL A 40 -5.51 10.44 -31.29
C VAL A 40 -5.42 11.69 -32.18
N LYS A 41 -5.84 12.87 -31.68
CA LYS A 41 -5.97 14.10 -32.50
C LYS A 41 -4.62 14.66 -32.97
N GLY A 42 -3.52 14.38 -32.26
CA GLY A 42 -2.17 14.86 -32.58
C GLY A 42 -1.32 13.93 -33.47
N LEU A 43 -1.84 12.76 -33.86
CA LEU A 43 -1.07 11.73 -34.56
C LEU A 43 -1.09 11.94 -36.08
N LYS A 44 0.09 12.18 -36.68
CA LYS A 44 0.29 12.33 -38.13
C LYS A 44 0.24 10.99 -38.90
N ASP A 45 0.67 9.90 -38.27
CA ASP A 45 0.68 8.57 -38.89
C ASP A 45 -0.72 7.95 -38.90
N LYS A 46 -1.25 7.70 -40.10
CA LYS A 46 -2.58 7.13 -40.33
C LYS A 46 -2.70 5.70 -39.80
N LYS A 47 -1.64 4.88 -39.92
CA LYS A 47 -1.66 3.46 -39.50
C LYS A 47 -1.66 3.36 -37.98
N LEU A 48 -0.80 4.12 -37.32
CA LEU A 48 -0.77 4.19 -35.86
C LEU A 48 -2.09 4.73 -35.31
N ARG A 49 -2.65 5.78 -35.94
CA ARG A 49 -3.95 6.33 -35.60
C ARG A 49 -5.07 5.30 -35.67
N SER A 50 -5.16 4.52 -36.74
CA SER A 50 -6.20 3.48 -36.86
C SER A 50 -6.02 2.35 -35.84
N GLN A 51 -4.79 1.93 -35.58
CA GLN A 51 -4.49 0.91 -34.56
C GLN A 51 -4.85 1.38 -33.14
N MET A 52 -4.55 2.63 -32.80
CA MET A 52 -4.92 3.20 -31.50
C MET A 52 -6.44 3.28 -31.33
N LEU A 53 -7.17 3.73 -32.35
CA LEU A 53 -8.64 3.75 -32.31
C LEU A 53 -9.25 2.35 -32.13
N ALA A 54 -8.71 1.34 -32.82
CA ALA A 54 -9.15 -0.04 -32.67
C ALA A 54 -8.90 -0.58 -31.25
N ARG A 55 -7.74 -0.26 -30.65
CA ARG A 55 -7.43 -0.61 -29.26
C ARG A 55 -8.34 0.09 -28.27
N GLU A 56 -8.58 1.39 -28.43
CA GLU A 56 -9.50 2.14 -27.55
C GLU A 56 -10.92 1.60 -27.61
N LYS A 57 -11.40 1.23 -28.81
CA LYS A 57 -12.69 0.57 -28.97
C LYS A 57 -12.74 -0.76 -28.21
N LEU A 58 -11.71 -1.60 -28.36
CA LEU A 58 -11.59 -2.87 -27.63
C LEU A 58 -11.56 -2.66 -26.11
N TYR A 59 -10.84 -1.64 -25.62
CA TYR A 59 -10.83 -1.28 -24.20
C TYR A 59 -12.20 -0.82 -23.70
N GLY A 60 -12.94 -0.06 -24.51
CA GLY A 60 -14.33 0.31 -24.22
C GLY A 60 -15.24 -0.91 -24.13
N GLU A 61 -15.20 -1.79 -25.12
CA GLU A 61 -16.01 -3.02 -25.17
C GLU A 61 -15.69 -3.94 -23.99
N THR A 62 -14.41 -4.17 -23.69
CA THR A 62 -13.99 -5.00 -22.55
C THR A 62 -14.42 -4.42 -21.21
N ALA A 63 -14.36 -3.09 -21.03
CA ALA A 63 -14.86 -2.44 -19.83
C ALA A 63 -16.38 -2.59 -19.66
N ILE A 64 -17.15 -2.54 -20.77
CA ILE A 64 -18.60 -2.78 -20.75
C ILE A 64 -18.90 -4.24 -20.44
N VAL A 65 -18.18 -5.20 -21.02
CA VAL A 65 -18.35 -6.64 -20.73
C VAL A 65 -18.06 -6.94 -19.25
N ALA A 66 -17.01 -6.35 -18.69
CA ALA A 66 -16.70 -6.48 -17.27
C ALA A 66 -17.81 -5.89 -16.39
N ALA A 67 -18.35 -4.71 -16.74
CA ALA A 67 -19.47 -4.10 -16.03
C ALA A 67 -20.76 -4.92 -16.12
N LYS A 68 -21.05 -5.53 -17.28
CA LYS A 68 -22.17 -6.47 -17.44
C LYS A 68 -22.00 -7.72 -16.58
N THR A 69 -20.77 -8.24 -16.50
CA THR A 69 -20.44 -9.39 -15.66
C THR A 69 -20.67 -9.07 -14.19
N GLU A 70 -20.18 -7.93 -13.71
CA GLU A 70 -20.39 -7.48 -12.32
C GLU A 70 -21.88 -7.28 -12.01
N LYS A 71 -22.67 -6.76 -12.96
CA LYS A 71 -24.09 -6.50 -12.74
C LYS A 71 -24.95 -7.76 -12.74
N TRP A 72 -24.68 -8.71 -13.63
CA TRP A 72 -25.62 -9.81 -13.91
C TRP A 72 -25.13 -11.19 -13.47
N ILE A 73 -23.82 -11.41 -13.36
CA ILE A 73 -23.23 -12.74 -13.11
C ILE A 73 -22.88 -12.92 -11.63
N MET A 74 -22.74 -11.82 -10.88
CA MET A 74 -22.37 -11.87 -9.46
C MET A 74 -23.46 -12.57 -8.64
N PRO A 75 -23.14 -13.66 -7.93
CA PRO A 75 -24.14 -14.51 -7.29
C PRO A 75 -24.73 -13.92 -6.01
N SER A 76 -23.97 -13.09 -5.30
CA SER A 76 -24.33 -12.61 -3.96
C SER A 76 -24.34 -11.10 -3.87
N GLU A 77 -25.31 -10.58 -3.13
CA GLU A 77 -25.44 -9.15 -2.86
C GLU A 77 -24.65 -8.75 -1.61
N ALA A 78 -24.43 -7.44 -1.49
CA ALA A 78 -23.81 -6.85 -0.32
C ALA A 78 -24.75 -6.92 0.89
N GLY A 79 -24.25 -7.29 2.06
CA GLY A 79 -24.94 -6.96 3.30
C GLY A 79 -25.03 -5.44 3.48
N TYR A 80 -26.05 -4.98 4.19
CA TYR A 80 -26.19 -3.61 4.64
C TYR A 80 -27.09 -3.54 5.86
N ILE A 81 -27.03 -2.41 6.56
CA ILE A 81 -28.05 -2.02 7.51
C ILE A 81 -28.49 -0.62 7.12
N GLU A 82 -29.80 -0.43 7.01
CA GLU A 82 -30.41 0.86 6.72
C GLU A 82 -31.36 1.19 7.86
N PRO A 83 -31.28 2.41 8.41
CA PRO A 83 -32.18 2.80 9.47
C PRO A 83 -33.57 3.09 8.88
N GLU A 84 -34.61 2.62 9.57
CA GLU A 84 -35.99 2.99 9.24
C GLU A 84 -36.42 4.22 10.06
N GLY A 85 -36.96 5.23 9.37
CA GLY A 85 -37.53 6.43 10.00
C GLY A 85 -36.51 7.30 10.74
N ILE A 86 -36.59 7.32 12.08
CA ILE A 86 -35.82 8.22 12.97
C ILE A 86 -34.59 7.52 13.57
N GLU A 87 -34.49 6.20 13.44
CA GLU A 87 -33.39 5.44 14.03
C GLU A 87 -32.05 5.80 13.37
N LYS A 88 -30.97 5.64 14.12
CA LYS A 88 -29.61 5.81 13.59
C LYS A 88 -28.89 4.47 13.63
N THR A 89 -28.15 4.18 12.56
CA THR A 89 -27.38 2.93 12.46
C THR A 89 -26.39 2.75 13.62
N ASP A 90 -25.88 3.86 14.17
CA ASP A 90 -24.88 3.84 15.23
C ASP A 90 -25.40 3.44 16.62
N THR A 91 -26.73 3.49 16.82
CA THR A 91 -27.40 3.09 18.07
C THR A 91 -27.77 1.61 18.13
N ILE A 92 -27.69 0.91 16.99
CA ILE A 92 -28.08 -0.50 16.89
C ILE A 92 -27.06 -1.37 17.63
N LYS A 93 -27.56 -2.22 18.54
CA LYS A 93 -26.74 -3.14 19.32
C LYS A 93 -26.54 -4.47 18.61
N GLN A 94 -25.46 -5.16 18.94
CA GLN A 94 -25.15 -6.50 18.42
C GLN A 94 -26.26 -7.52 18.76
N ASP A 95 -26.92 -7.40 19.91
CA ASP A 95 -28.04 -8.28 20.27
C ASP A 95 -29.27 -8.13 19.37
N ALA A 96 -29.47 -6.96 18.77
CA ALA A 96 -30.55 -6.73 17.81
C ALA A 96 -30.20 -7.36 16.46
N ILE A 97 -28.97 -7.14 15.99
CA ILE A 97 -28.45 -7.75 14.75
C ILE A 97 -28.51 -9.28 14.85
N ALA A 98 -28.12 -9.83 15.99
CA ALA A 98 -28.14 -11.27 16.25
C ALA A 98 -29.52 -11.93 16.09
N ARG A 99 -30.62 -11.18 16.27
CA ARG A 99 -31.99 -11.71 16.16
C ARG A 99 -32.51 -11.72 14.73
N GLU A 100 -32.05 -10.77 13.92
CA GLU A 100 -32.50 -10.60 12.53
C GLU A 100 -31.66 -11.40 11.53
N VAL A 101 -30.41 -11.69 11.90
CA VAL A 101 -29.46 -12.38 11.03
C VAL A 101 -29.67 -13.89 11.07
N ASP A 102 -29.36 -14.56 9.96
CA ASP A 102 -29.45 -16.02 9.82
C ASP A 102 -28.53 -16.79 10.78
N ILE A 103 -28.86 -18.05 11.04
CA ILE A 103 -28.15 -18.89 12.02
C ILE A 103 -26.66 -19.07 11.66
N ALA A 104 -26.31 -19.13 10.36
CA ALA A 104 -24.94 -19.35 9.93
C ALA A 104 -24.06 -18.13 10.20
N SER A 105 -24.58 -16.92 9.93
CA SER A 105 -23.91 -15.67 10.26
C SER A 105 -23.91 -15.39 11.76
N LEU A 106 -25.01 -15.71 12.48
CA LEU A 106 -25.09 -15.59 13.94
C LEU A 106 -24.03 -16.43 14.64
N ARG A 107 -23.72 -17.62 14.13
CA ARG A 107 -22.65 -18.49 14.65
C ARG A 107 -21.28 -17.79 14.67
N ASN A 108 -21.06 -16.81 13.79
CA ASN A 108 -19.82 -16.04 13.76
C ASN A 108 -19.76 -14.93 14.81
N GLN A 109 -20.85 -14.67 15.54
CA GLN A 109 -20.86 -13.78 16.69
C GLN A 109 -20.60 -14.56 17.98
N TYR A 110 -19.46 -14.32 18.61
CA TYR A 110 -19.10 -15.00 19.85
C TYR A 110 -18.03 -14.22 20.63
N ASP A 111 -17.92 -14.50 21.92
CA ASP A 111 -16.87 -13.95 22.78
C ASP A 111 -16.11 -15.10 23.45
N ILE A 112 -14.80 -15.18 23.23
CA ILE A 112 -13.92 -16.19 23.81
C ILE A 112 -13.04 -15.52 24.87
N THR A 113 -13.32 -15.88 26.12
CA THR A 113 -12.62 -15.33 27.29
C THR A 113 -11.46 -16.23 27.72
N LEU A 114 -10.24 -15.73 27.56
CA LEU A 114 -8.95 -16.34 27.87
C LEU A 114 -8.16 -15.41 28.80
N PRO A 115 -8.43 -15.42 30.11
CA PRO A 115 -7.91 -14.42 31.05
C PRO A 115 -6.40 -14.48 31.28
N GLU A 116 -5.79 -15.65 31.09
CA GLU A 116 -4.43 -15.88 31.55
C GLU A 116 -3.35 -15.29 30.64
N PHE A 117 -3.57 -15.26 29.31
CA PHE A 117 -2.48 -15.07 28.34
C PHE A 117 -2.51 -13.78 27.52
N GLY A 118 -3.50 -12.92 27.73
CA GLY A 118 -3.68 -11.72 26.91
C GLY A 118 -2.70 -10.57 27.21
N PRO A 119 -2.75 -9.47 26.41
CA PRO A 119 -3.66 -9.24 25.28
C PRO A 119 -3.37 -10.09 24.05
N TYR A 120 -4.41 -10.35 23.25
CA TYR A 120 -4.33 -11.15 22.03
C TYR A 120 -4.14 -10.29 20.78
N THR A 121 -3.25 -10.74 19.90
CA THR A 121 -3.09 -10.27 18.52
C THR A 121 -3.61 -11.33 17.56
N LEU A 122 -4.21 -10.86 16.47
CA LEU A 122 -4.89 -11.67 15.46
C LEU A 122 -4.29 -11.44 14.08
N ASP A 123 -4.38 -12.43 13.20
CA ASP A 123 -4.20 -12.25 11.76
C ASP A 123 -5.03 -13.27 10.98
N PHE A 124 -5.50 -12.89 9.79
CA PHE A 124 -6.28 -13.76 8.92
C PHE A 124 -5.51 -14.10 7.65
N THR A 125 -5.74 -15.31 7.13
CA THR A 125 -5.34 -15.63 5.76
C THR A 125 -6.07 -14.75 4.76
N SER A 126 -5.54 -14.58 3.54
CA SER A 126 -6.24 -13.82 2.50
C SER A 126 -7.64 -14.37 2.18
N SER A 127 -7.85 -15.67 2.38
CA SER A 127 -9.14 -16.33 2.21
C SER A 127 -10.12 -16.09 3.36
N GLY A 128 -9.66 -15.62 4.52
CA GLY A 128 -10.47 -15.47 5.73
C GLY A 128 -10.91 -16.78 6.38
N ARG A 129 -10.47 -17.93 5.86
CA ARG A 129 -10.78 -19.25 6.45
C ARG A 129 -10.04 -19.52 7.74
N TYR A 130 -8.76 -19.14 7.83
CA TYR A 130 -7.94 -19.47 8.98
C TYR A 130 -7.52 -18.21 9.73
N MET A 131 -7.51 -18.32 11.05
CA MET A 131 -7.11 -17.26 11.96
C MET A 131 -5.92 -17.71 12.82
N ALA A 132 -4.92 -16.85 12.93
CA ALA A 132 -3.80 -17.03 13.84
C ALA A 132 -4.01 -16.13 15.06
N LEU A 133 -3.80 -16.72 16.24
CA LEU A 133 -3.95 -16.09 17.54
C LEU A 133 -2.60 -16.07 18.25
N GLY A 134 -2.25 -14.93 18.84
CA GLY A 134 -1.08 -14.79 19.68
C GLY A 134 -1.36 -14.00 20.94
N GLY A 135 -1.34 -14.67 22.08
CA GLY A 135 -1.41 -14.04 23.40
C GLY A 135 -0.05 -13.50 23.83
N ARG A 136 -0.03 -12.32 24.46
CA ARG A 136 1.19 -11.64 24.91
C ARG A 136 2.08 -12.50 25.81
N LYS A 137 1.54 -13.46 26.57
CA LYS A 137 2.31 -14.36 27.45
C LYS A 137 2.79 -15.66 26.78
N GLY A 138 2.54 -15.83 25.47
CA GLY A 138 3.12 -16.93 24.69
C GLY A 138 2.13 -18.00 24.25
N HIS A 139 0.83 -17.77 24.39
CA HIS A 139 -0.18 -18.67 23.81
C HIS A 139 -0.26 -18.42 22.31
N LEU A 140 -0.08 -19.47 21.51
CA LEU A 140 -0.23 -19.42 20.06
C LEU A 140 -1.30 -20.44 19.65
N ALA A 141 -2.19 -20.04 18.75
CA ALA A 141 -3.20 -20.94 18.23
C ALA A 141 -3.54 -20.64 16.76
N ILE A 142 -3.96 -21.67 16.04
CA ILE A 142 -4.55 -21.57 14.70
C ILE A 142 -5.95 -22.17 14.76
N VAL A 143 -6.92 -21.44 14.25
CA VAL A 143 -8.32 -21.85 14.25
C VAL A 143 -8.87 -21.78 12.82
N ASP A 144 -9.63 -22.80 12.42
CA ASP A 144 -10.45 -22.78 11.20
C ASP A 144 -11.77 -22.06 11.52
N MET A 145 -11.98 -20.90 10.92
CA MET A 145 -13.13 -20.03 11.14
C MET A 145 -14.40 -20.51 10.43
N MET A 146 -14.28 -21.38 9.43
CA MET A 146 -15.47 -21.94 8.76
C MET A 146 -16.17 -22.96 9.66
N ASN A 147 -15.38 -23.78 10.35
CA ASN A 147 -15.87 -24.83 11.24
C ASN A 147 -15.83 -24.42 12.72
N LEU A 148 -15.20 -23.28 13.04
CA LEU A 148 -14.86 -22.86 14.40
C LEU A 148 -14.09 -23.94 15.17
N SER A 149 -13.25 -24.71 14.46
CA SER A 149 -12.46 -25.78 15.04
C SER A 149 -11.03 -25.33 15.28
N LEU A 150 -10.52 -25.58 16.48
CA LEU A 150 -9.10 -25.40 16.79
C LEU A 150 -8.26 -26.42 16.00
N ILE A 151 -7.33 -25.94 15.17
CA ILE A 151 -6.39 -26.79 14.45
C ILE A 151 -5.25 -27.17 15.39
N ARG A 152 -4.65 -26.16 16.03
CA ARG A 152 -3.55 -26.34 16.95
C ARG A 152 -3.49 -25.20 17.95
N ASP A 153 -3.22 -25.53 19.21
CA ASP A 153 -2.77 -24.62 20.25
C ASP A 153 -1.45 -25.11 20.86
N PHE A 154 -0.60 -24.17 21.27
CA PHE A 154 0.59 -24.46 22.06
C PHE A 154 1.11 -23.21 22.78
N GLN A 155 1.94 -23.44 23.79
CA GLN A 155 2.52 -22.39 24.62
C GLN A 155 4.03 -22.27 24.42
N VAL A 156 4.49 -21.11 23.94
CA VAL A 156 5.91 -20.79 23.76
C VAL A 156 6.58 -20.36 25.07
N ARG A 157 5.80 -19.91 26.06
CA ARG A 157 6.27 -19.38 27.36
C ARG A 157 7.19 -18.14 27.24
N GLU A 158 7.19 -17.50 26.08
CA GLU A 158 7.84 -16.21 25.85
C GLU A 158 6.82 -15.14 25.49
N THR A 159 7.24 -13.88 25.54
CA THR A 159 6.36 -12.78 25.13
C THR A 159 6.19 -12.75 23.61
N VAL A 160 4.97 -12.93 23.13
CA VAL A 160 4.63 -12.77 21.70
C VAL A 160 4.13 -11.34 21.45
N ARG A 161 4.65 -10.68 20.43
CA ARG A 161 4.33 -9.28 20.11
C ARG A 161 3.37 -9.11 18.95
N ASP A 162 3.49 -9.97 17.96
CA ASP A 162 2.67 -9.96 16.76
C ASP A 162 2.75 -11.35 16.11
N VAL A 163 1.70 -11.70 15.39
CA VAL A 163 1.59 -12.94 14.61
C VAL A 163 1.06 -12.59 13.24
N VAL A 164 1.63 -13.18 12.20
CA VAL A 164 1.23 -12.95 10.79
C VAL A 164 1.34 -14.25 10.01
N PHE A 165 0.33 -14.56 9.20
CA PHE A 165 0.41 -15.62 8.20
C PHE A 165 1.33 -15.25 7.04
N LEU A 166 1.97 -16.24 6.46
CA LEU A 166 2.76 -16.06 5.25
C LEU A 166 1.84 -16.16 4.02
N HIS A 167 2.20 -16.93 3.01
CA HIS A 167 1.39 -17.09 1.80
C HIS A 167 0.19 -18.03 1.99
N ASN A 168 0.34 -19.03 2.85
CA ASN A 168 -0.66 -20.05 3.16
C ASN A 168 -0.92 -20.13 4.67
N GLU A 169 -1.94 -20.89 5.06
CA GLU A 169 -2.22 -21.25 6.45
C GLU A 169 -1.18 -22.21 7.05
N LEU A 170 -0.39 -22.86 6.18
CA LEU A 170 0.62 -23.82 6.56
C LEU A 170 1.77 -23.18 7.35
N PHE A 171 2.02 -21.89 7.13
CA PHE A 171 3.15 -21.21 7.74
C PHE A 171 2.72 -19.88 8.33
N PHE A 172 3.13 -19.64 9.56
CA PHE A 172 2.93 -18.36 10.21
C PHE A 172 4.20 -17.95 10.96
N ALA A 173 4.40 -16.64 11.04
CA ALA A 173 5.53 -16.04 11.72
C ALA A 173 5.06 -15.41 13.04
N ALA A 174 5.80 -15.67 14.11
CA ALA A 174 5.55 -15.12 15.44
C ALA A 174 6.75 -14.30 15.92
N ALA A 175 6.52 -13.04 16.26
CA ALA A 175 7.52 -12.16 16.85
C ALA A 175 7.60 -12.42 18.36
N GLN A 176 8.59 -13.21 18.80
CA GLN A 176 8.80 -13.53 20.21
C GLN A 176 9.65 -12.47 20.92
N LYS A 177 10.15 -12.77 22.14
CA LYS A 177 10.88 -11.81 22.96
C LYS A 177 12.15 -11.34 22.27
N LYS A 178 12.99 -12.26 21.80
CA LYS A 178 14.31 -11.93 21.25
C LYS A 178 14.39 -12.02 19.74
N TYR A 179 13.73 -13.00 19.12
CA TYR A 179 13.82 -13.28 17.70
C TYR A 179 12.45 -13.53 17.08
N LEU A 180 12.45 -13.58 15.76
CA LEU A 180 11.31 -13.97 14.95
C LEU A 180 11.40 -15.47 14.66
N TYR A 181 10.28 -16.17 14.83
CA TYR A 181 10.18 -17.59 14.57
C TYR A 181 9.13 -17.86 13.49
N ILE A 182 9.40 -18.84 12.63
CA ILE A 182 8.43 -19.34 11.64
C ILE A 182 8.01 -20.74 12.08
N TYR A 183 6.71 -20.95 12.14
CA TYR A 183 6.06 -22.19 12.56
C TYR A 183 5.31 -22.83 11.40
N SER A 184 5.22 -24.16 11.43
CA SER A 184 4.27 -24.92 10.62
C SER A 184 2.87 -24.89 11.25
N ARG A 185 1.85 -25.30 10.49
CA ARG A 185 0.46 -25.46 10.95
C ARG A 185 0.34 -26.37 12.18
N GLU A 186 1.20 -27.38 12.28
CA GLU A 186 1.23 -28.32 13.40
C GLU A 186 1.87 -27.71 14.66
N GLY A 187 2.49 -26.53 14.57
CA GLY A 187 3.22 -25.88 15.66
C GLY A 187 4.70 -26.24 15.73
N THR A 188 5.23 -26.97 14.75
CA THR A 188 6.67 -27.25 14.65
C THR A 188 7.44 -25.99 14.29
N GLU A 189 8.53 -25.71 15.02
CA GLU A 189 9.45 -24.62 14.72
C GLU A 189 10.28 -24.95 13.47
N LEU A 190 10.13 -24.17 12.42
CA LEU A 190 10.89 -24.34 11.18
C LEU A 190 12.18 -23.50 11.20
N HIS A 191 12.04 -22.21 11.53
CA HIS A 191 13.16 -21.26 11.48
C HIS A 191 13.17 -20.30 12.66
N CYS A 192 14.38 -20.00 13.13
CA CYS A 192 14.66 -18.92 14.08
C CYS A 192 15.53 -17.85 13.40
N LEU A 193 14.94 -16.68 13.16
CA LEU A 193 15.53 -15.59 12.40
C LEU A 193 16.25 -14.61 13.34
N LYS A 194 17.55 -14.89 13.57
CA LYS A 194 18.37 -14.14 14.53
C LYS A 194 18.71 -12.72 14.09
N GLU A 195 18.85 -12.50 12.79
CA GLU A 195 19.27 -11.22 12.20
C GLU A 195 18.23 -10.11 12.38
N HIS A 196 16.95 -10.51 12.49
CA HIS A 196 15.85 -9.61 12.81
C HIS A 196 15.94 -9.11 14.25
N GLY A 197 16.53 -9.84 15.19
CA GLY A 197 16.55 -9.42 16.60
C GLY A 197 15.14 -9.20 17.16
N SER A 198 14.97 -8.23 18.07
CA SER A 198 13.71 -8.04 18.79
C SER A 198 12.68 -7.28 17.94
N VAL A 199 11.91 -8.04 17.15
CA VAL A 199 10.82 -7.56 16.32
C VAL A 199 9.61 -7.14 17.16
N LEU A 200 8.97 -6.05 16.76
CA LEU A 200 7.75 -5.49 17.34
C LEU A 200 6.51 -5.77 16.51
N LYS A 201 6.61 -5.56 15.20
CA LYS A 201 5.52 -5.72 14.24
C LYS A 201 5.99 -6.45 13.00
N LEU A 202 5.10 -7.25 12.45
CA LEU A 202 5.29 -8.06 11.26
C LEU A 202 4.22 -7.71 10.23
N GLN A 203 4.57 -7.80 8.95
CA GLN A 203 3.64 -7.74 7.84
C GLN A 203 4.18 -8.57 6.68
N PHE A 204 3.30 -9.29 6.00
CA PHE A 204 3.68 -10.14 4.88
C PHE A 204 3.19 -9.55 3.54
N LEU A 205 4.11 -9.42 2.58
CA LEU A 205 3.84 -8.94 1.23
C LEU A 205 3.55 -10.14 0.34
N LYS A 206 2.27 -10.50 0.22
CA LYS A 206 1.79 -11.74 -0.42
C LYS A 206 2.32 -11.96 -1.84
N ASN A 207 2.22 -10.94 -2.71
CA ASN A 207 2.62 -11.08 -4.12
C ASN A 207 4.14 -11.16 -4.35
N HIS A 208 4.95 -10.81 -3.35
CA HIS A 208 6.42 -10.75 -3.46
C HIS A 208 7.11 -11.76 -2.56
N PHE A 209 6.34 -12.44 -1.70
CA PHE A 209 6.83 -13.36 -0.67
C PHE A 209 7.88 -12.73 0.26
N LEU A 210 7.68 -11.47 0.62
CA LEU A 210 8.56 -10.75 1.54
C LEU A 210 7.91 -10.62 2.91
N LEU A 211 8.66 -11.01 3.94
CA LEU A 211 8.33 -10.73 5.33
C LEU A 211 9.00 -9.41 5.73
N ALA A 212 8.18 -8.38 5.93
CA ALA A 212 8.61 -7.11 6.47
C ALA A 212 8.53 -7.16 8.00
N SER A 213 9.58 -6.70 8.66
CA SER A 213 9.66 -6.70 10.12
C SER A 213 10.26 -5.40 10.63
N THR A 214 9.78 -4.99 11.79
CA THR A 214 10.22 -3.75 12.43
C THR A 214 10.73 -4.01 13.83
N ASN A 215 11.91 -3.48 14.15
CA ASN A 215 12.58 -3.73 15.42
C ASN A 215 12.38 -2.64 16.46
N ASN A 216 12.66 -3.00 17.72
CA ASN A 216 12.81 -2.04 18.82
C ASN A 216 13.81 -0.91 18.51
N TYR A 217 14.86 -1.19 17.75
CA TYR A 217 15.91 -0.23 17.39
C TYR A 217 15.53 0.72 16.23
N GLY A 218 14.32 0.62 15.67
CA GLY A 218 13.93 1.41 14.49
C GLY A 218 14.62 0.95 13.21
N MET A 219 14.83 -0.37 13.09
CA MET A 219 15.29 -0.99 11.84
C MET A 219 14.12 -1.69 11.17
N LEU A 220 14.01 -1.51 9.86
CA LEU A 220 13.11 -2.20 8.95
C LEU A 220 13.92 -3.26 8.20
N LEU A 221 13.50 -4.52 8.29
CA LEU A 221 14.11 -5.62 7.55
C LEU A 221 13.09 -6.28 6.64
N TYR A 222 13.52 -6.55 5.41
CA TYR A 222 12.80 -7.34 4.43
C TYR A 222 13.52 -8.66 4.21
N GLN A 223 12.84 -9.75 4.50
CA GLN A 223 13.34 -11.09 4.22
C GLN A 223 12.48 -11.76 3.17
N ASP A 224 13.12 -12.36 2.18
CA ASP A 224 12.48 -13.24 1.23
C ASP A 224 12.21 -14.59 1.88
N VAL A 225 10.93 -14.98 1.95
CA VAL A 225 10.53 -16.23 2.60
C VAL A 225 10.85 -17.44 1.74
N THR A 226 10.88 -17.30 0.40
CA THR A 226 11.12 -18.46 -0.47
C THR A 226 12.60 -18.82 -0.52
N MET A 227 13.46 -17.80 -0.60
CA MET A 227 14.92 -17.98 -0.69
C MET A 227 15.61 -17.93 0.68
N GLY A 228 14.94 -17.38 1.70
CA GLY A 228 15.50 -17.13 3.03
C GLY A 228 16.45 -15.94 3.09
N ALA A 229 16.76 -15.27 1.98
CA ALA A 229 17.71 -14.19 1.90
C ALA A 229 17.14 -12.85 2.41
N ILE A 230 17.96 -12.05 3.09
CA ILE A 230 17.61 -10.67 3.42
C ILE A 230 17.77 -9.80 2.17
N VAL A 231 16.66 -9.19 1.74
CA VAL A 231 16.65 -8.27 0.59
C VAL A 231 17.20 -6.89 0.99
N GLY A 232 16.78 -6.39 2.15
CA GLY A 232 17.13 -5.04 2.57
C GLY A 232 17.01 -4.85 4.08
N LYS A 233 17.98 -4.13 4.65
CA LYS A 233 18.01 -3.70 6.04
C LYS A 233 18.19 -2.19 6.10
N TYR A 234 17.19 -1.51 6.62
CA TYR A 234 17.12 -0.05 6.62
C TYR A 234 16.92 0.51 8.02
N ARG A 235 17.69 1.55 8.35
CA ARG A 235 17.51 2.29 9.60
C ARG A 235 16.59 3.47 9.35
N THR A 236 15.48 3.55 10.08
CA THR A 236 14.50 4.63 9.89
C THR A 236 15.00 5.97 10.43
N GLY A 237 15.86 5.95 11.46
CA GLY A 237 16.45 7.15 12.06
C GLY A 237 15.48 7.99 12.91
N LEU A 238 14.25 7.51 13.11
CA LEU A 238 13.15 8.26 13.76
C LEU A 238 12.69 7.62 15.07
N GLY A 239 13.48 6.68 15.61
CA GLY A 239 13.24 6.00 16.88
C GLY A 239 12.45 4.70 16.73
N ARG A 240 11.82 4.28 17.82
CA ARG A 240 11.07 3.02 17.92
C ARG A 240 9.74 3.13 17.20
N THR A 241 9.45 2.15 16.35
CA THR A 241 8.25 2.08 15.50
C THR A 241 7.36 0.92 15.93
N ASN A 242 6.20 1.23 16.51
CA ASN A 242 5.22 0.23 16.96
C ASN A 242 4.10 -0.02 15.93
N VAL A 243 4.03 0.78 14.87
CA VAL A 243 2.95 0.75 13.87
C VAL A 243 3.54 0.46 12.50
N MET A 244 3.03 -0.59 11.86
CA MET A 244 3.43 -0.99 10.50
C MET A 244 2.23 -1.58 9.76
N GLN A 245 2.03 -1.14 8.52
CA GLN A 245 1.06 -1.71 7.59
C GLN A 245 1.61 -1.73 6.17
N VAL A 246 1.13 -2.67 5.37
CA VAL A 246 1.42 -2.76 3.94
C VAL A 246 0.25 -2.17 3.18
N ASN A 247 0.52 -1.35 2.17
CA ASN A 247 -0.52 -0.97 1.22
C ASN A 247 -0.79 -2.16 0.27
N PRO A 248 -2.01 -2.73 0.24
CA PRO A 248 -2.31 -3.91 -0.56
C PRO A 248 -2.19 -3.68 -2.07
N TYR A 249 -2.32 -2.42 -2.54
CA TYR A 249 -2.25 -2.09 -3.97
C TYR A 249 -0.83 -2.09 -4.52
N ASN A 250 0.11 -1.48 -3.79
CA ASN A 250 1.47 -1.22 -4.27
C ASN A 250 2.57 -1.92 -3.48
N ALA A 251 2.21 -2.66 -2.43
CA ALA A 251 3.10 -3.40 -1.52
C ALA A 251 4.13 -2.53 -0.78
N VAL A 252 3.95 -1.21 -0.76
CA VAL A 252 4.81 -0.29 0.00
C VAL A 252 4.51 -0.41 1.49
N VAL A 253 5.56 -0.51 2.31
CA VAL A 253 5.41 -0.63 3.77
C VAL A 253 5.43 0.75 4.40
N SER A 254 4.43 1.04 5.21
CA SER A 254 4.33 2.31 5.93
C SER A 254 4.56 2.12 7.41
N LEU A 255 5.37 3.00 7.99
CA LEU A 255 5.75 3.01 9.38
C LEU A 255 5.26 4.28 10.06
N GLY A 256 4.65 4.13 11.23
CA GLY A 256 4.28 5.24 12.10
C GLY A 256 5.34 5.47 13.17
N HIS A 257 5.81 6.72 13.30
CA HIS A 257 6.87 7.12 14.23
C HIS A 257 6.33 7.90 15.44
N SER A 258 7.15 8.02 16.48
CA SER A 258 6.81 8.75 17.71
C SER A 258 6.70 10.27 17.50
N ALA A 259 7.30 10.83 16.45
CA ALA A 259 7.21 12.25 16.14
C ALA A 259 5.96 12.63 15.32
N GLY A 260 5.02 11.69 15.11
CA GLY A 260 3.82 11.93 14.30
C GLY A 260 4.05 11.88 12.79
N THR A 261 5.26 11.52 12.38
CA THR A 261 5.60 11.30 10.98
C THR A 261 5.25 9.88 10.56
N VAL A 262 4.70 9.73 9.36
CA VAL A 262 4.54 8.46 8.66
C VAL A 262 5.56 8.40 7.53
N THR A 263 6.27 7.29 7.42
CA THR A 263 7.24 7.06 6.34
C THR A 263 6.87 5.84 5.52
N MET A 264 6.99 5.94 4.21
CA MET A 264 6.71 4.85 3.27
C MET A 264 8.02 4.30 2.71
N TRP A 265 8.17 2.99 2.68
CA TRP A 265 9.42 2.29 2.37
C TRP A 265 9.23 1.25 1.27
N LYS A 266 10.23 1.17 0.39
CA LYS A 266 10.41 0.04 -0.52
C LYS A 266 11.67 -0.74 -0.17
N PRO A 267 11.74 -2.04 -0.48
CA PRO A 267 12.89 -2.89 -0.13
C PRO A 267 14.19 -2.55 -0.82
N THR A 268 14.21 -1.59 -1.76
CA THR A 268 15.33 -1.33 -2.66
C THR A 268 15.89 0.08 -2.52
N SER A 269 15.28 0.92 -1.68
CA SER A 269 15.80 2.25 -1.33
C SER A 269 16.18 2.33 0.13
N SER A 270 17.36 2.88 0.41
CA SER A 270 17.82 3.19 1.76
C SER A 270 17.12 4.38 2.39
N SER A 271 16.47 5.22 1.59
CA SER A 271 15.69 6.36 2.03
C SER A 271 14.19 6.06 1.92
N PRO A 272 13.34 6.62 2.80
CA PRO A 272 11.90 6.50 2.62
C PRO A 272 11.48 7.17 1.32
N LEU A 273 10.53 6.55 0.60
CA LEU A 273 9.94 7.10 -0.62
C LEU A 273 9.16 8.38 -0.33
N VAL A 274 8.41 8.35 0.77
CA VAL A 274 7.56 9.46 1.21
C VAL A 274 7.72 9.62 2.71
N LYS A 275 7.79 10.87 3.16
CA LYS A 275 7.75 11.25 4.58
C LYS A 275 6.67 12.30 4.79
N MET A 276 5.61 11.93 5.50
CA MET A 276 4.46 12.77 5.78
C MET A 276 4.40 13.11 7.26
N LEU A 277 4.11 14.36 7.61
CA LEU A 277 3.78 14.76 8.97
C LEU A 277 2.28 14.68 9.18
N CYS A 278 1.81 13.63 9.86
CA CYS A 278 0.39 13.39 10.01
C CYS A 278 -0.17 14.01 11.30
N HIS A 279 0.54 13.85 12.43
CA HIS A 279 0.05 14.23 13.76
C HIS A 279 1.07 15.05 14.55
N GLN A 280 0.60 15.78 15.56
CA GLN A 280 1.43 16.54 16.50
C GLN A 280 1.79 15.69 17.74
N GLY A 281 2.27 14.47 17.50
CA GLY A 281 2.56 13.47 18.53
C GLY A 281 2.62 12.06 17.94
N PRO A 282 2.92 11.02 18.74
CA PRO A 282 3.10 9.66 18.23
C PRO A 282 1.91 9.16 17.41
N VAL A 283 2.21 8.52 16.28
CA VAL A 283 1.21 7.78 15.51
C VAL A 283 0.87 6.51 16.29
N SER A 284 -0.39 6.37 16.69
CA SER A 284 -0.88 5.22 17.46
C SER A 284 -1.30 4.07 16.55
N ALA A 285 -1.91 4.37 15.41
CA ALA A 285 -2.37 3.38 14.45
C ALA A 285 -2.35 3.92 13.01
N LEU A 286 -2.28 2.98 12.07
CA LEU A 286 -2.30 3.24 10.63
C LEU A 286 -3.06 2.10 9.95
N ALA A 287 -3.84 2.41 8.92
CA ALA A 287 -4.53 1.44 8.09
C ALA A 287 -4.61 1.91 6.63
N PHE A 288 -4.60 0.97 5.68
CA PHE A 288 -4.79 1.23 4.26
C PHE A 288 -6.12 0.65 3.78
N HIS A 289 -6.81 1.41 2.95
CA HIS A 289 -7.96 0.89 2.23
C HIS A 289 -7.51 -0.19 1.23
N SER A 290 -8.36 -1.18 0.95
CA SER A 290 -8.16 -2.22 -0.07
C SER A 290 -7.76 -1.68 -1.46
N ASN A 291 -8.41 -0.61 -1.93
CA ASN A 291 -8.06 0.13 -3.14
C ASN A 291 -6.66 0.76 -3.12
N GLY A 292 -6.05 0.92 -1.94
CA GLY A 292 -4.67 1.40 -1.77
C GLY A 292 -4.43 2.88 -2.06
N HIS A 293 -5.50 3.67 -2.27
CA HIS A 293 -5.43 5.11 -2.47
C HIS A 293 -5.79 5.93 -1.22
N ILE A 294 -6.43 5.31 -0.23
CA ILE A 294 -6.84 5.95 1.01
C ILE A 294 -6.03 5.36 2.16
N MET A 295 -5.54 6.24 3.05
CA MET A 295 -4.84 5.87 4.28
C MET A 295 -5.51 6.55 5.48
N ALA A 296 -5.73 5.80 6.55
CA ALA A 296 -6.18 6.34 7.83
C ALA A 296 -5.02 6.34 8.81
N THR A 297 -4.87 7.43 9.56
CA THR A 297 -3.88 7.57 10.63
C THR A 297 -4.55 8.06 11.90
N ALA A 298 -4.16 7.49 13.04
CA ALA A 298 -4.55 7.99 14.36
C ALA A 298 -3.31 8.40 15.14
N GLY A 299 -3.46 9.45 15.94
CA GLY A 299 -2.40 9.97 16.80
C GLY A 299 -2.84 10.15 18.24
N VAL A 300 -1.85 10.35 19.11
CA VAL A 300 -2.05 10.73 20.52
C VAL A 300 -2.71 12.11 20.65
N ASP A 301 -2.70 12.92 19.58
CA ASP A 301 -3.42 14.20 19.47
C ASP A 301 -4.95 14.07 19.43
N LYS A 302 -5.49 12.86 19.62
CA LYS A 302 -6.93 12.53 19.62
C LYS A 302 -7.61 12.95 18.33
N LYS A 303 -6.89 12.81 17.21
CA LYS A 303 -7.43 13.01 15.87
C LYS A 303 -7.19 11.76 15.04
N ILE A 304 -8.20 11.41 14.25
CA ILE A 304 -8.10 10.43 13.18
C ILE A 304 -8.12 11.21 11.87
N LYS A 305 -7.11 11.03 11.02
CA LYS A 305 -7.01 11.72 9.74
C LYS A 305 -7.08 10.71 8.60
N LEU A 306 -7.85 11.05 7.58
CA LEU A 306 -7.93 10.30 6.33
C LEU A 306 -7.20 11.05 5.23
N TRP A 307 -6.35 10.32 4.51
CA TRP A 307 -5.43 10.84 3.52
C TRP A 307 -5.72 10.22 2.16
N ASP A 308 -5.72 11.05 1.12
CA ASP A 308 -5.61 10.59 -0.26
C ASP A 308 -4.13 10.47 -0.61
N LEU A 309 -3.67 9.26 -0.93
CA LEU A 309 -2.29 8.94 -1.26
C LEU A 309 -1.89 9.33 -2.67
N ARG A 310 -2.85 9.65 -3.55
CA ARG A 310 -2.53 10.15 -4.90
C ARG A 310 -2.04 11.60 -4.84
N LYS A 311 -2.63 12.39 -3.93
CA LYS A 311 -2.29 13.81 -3.70
C LYS A 311 -1.42 14.04 -2.46
N TYR A 312 -1.40 13.07 -1.54
CA TYR A 312 -0.81 13.16 -0.21
C TYR A 312 -1.42 14.25 0.68
N GLU A 313 -2.73 14.47 0.54
CA GLU A 313 -3.49 15.48 1.27
C GLU A 313 -4.52 14.83 2.21
N ALA A 314 -4.76 15.46 3.35
CA ALA A 314 -5.80 15.03 4.28
C ALA A 314 -7.14 15.62 3.85
N PHE A 315 -8.09 14.77 3.42
CA PHE A 315 -9.41 15.23 3.01
C PHE A 315 -10.41 15.29 4.18
N GLN A 316 -10.18 14.50 5.24
CA GLN A 316 -11.06 14.48 6.41
C GLN A 316 -10.26 14.33 7.71
N THR A 317 -10.66 15.08 8.73
CA THR A 317 -10.16 14.94 10.11
C THR A 317 -11.34 14.70 11.04
N LEU A 318 -11.30 13.59 11.76
CA LEU A 318 -12.30 13.17 12.72
C LEU A 318 -11.75 13.32 14.15
N PRO A 319 -12.54 13.86 15.09
CA PRO A 319 -12.16 13.89 16.50
C PRO A 319 -12.29 12.48 17.09
N GLY A 320 -11.28 12.04 17.84
CA GLY A 320 -11.29 10.73 18.47
C GLY A 320 -9.89 10.15 18.67
N TYR A 321 -9.76 9.30 19.68
CA TYR A 321 -8.52 8.60 19.98
C TYR A 321 -8.67 7.11 19.62
N ALA A 322 -7.77 6.57 18.80
CA ALA A 322 -7.76 5.16 18.44
C ALA A 322 -6.38 4.54 18.69
N ASN A 323 -6.36 3.40 19.37
CA ASN A 323 -5.17 2.57 19.54
C ASN A 323 -4.91 1.70 18.31
N THR A 324 -5.97 1.29 17.63
CA THR A 324 -5.92 0.38 16.49
C THR A 324 -6.88 0.85 15.39
N LEU A 325 -6.45 0.73 14.15
CA LEU A 325 -7.24 1.04 12.96
C LEU A 325 -7.14 -0.11 11.98
N GLU A 326 -8.22 -0.36 11.27
CA GLU A 326 -8.24 -1.32 10.16
C GLU A 326 -9.33 -0.99 9.16
N PHE A 327 -9.04 -1.19 7.88
CA PHE A 327 -10.03 -1.09 6.81
C PHE A 327 -10.56 -2.47 6.43
N SER A 328 -11.84 -2.52 6.12
CA SER A 328 -12.46 -3.66 5.47
C SER A 328 -12.25 -3.63 3.95
N GLN A 329 -12.55 -4.74 3.27
CA GLN A 329 -12.48 -4.86 1.81
C GLN A 329 -13.37 -3.82 1.11
N LYS A 330 -14.56 -3.55 1.64
CA LYS A 330 -15.49 -2.52 1.12
C LYS A 330 -15.24 -1.10 1.62
N GLY A 331 -14.17 -0.89 2.40
CA GLY A 331 -13.76 0.46 2.81
C GLY A 331 -14.36 0.97 4.11
N PHE A 332 -15.02 0.12 4.90
CA PHE A 332 -15.36 0.43 6.29
C PHE A 332 -14.09 0.60 7.12
N LEU A 333 -14.06 1.57 8.03
CA LEU A 333 -12.92 1.83 8.91
C LEU A 333 -13.31 1.52 10.35
N ALA A 334 -12.70 0.48 10.93
CA ALA A 334 -12.84 0.15 12.34
C ALA A 334 -11.80 0.90 13.18
N CYS A 335 -12.27 1.56 14.23
CA CYS A 335 -11.49 2.36 15.16
C CYS A 335 -11.62 1.77 16.56
N GLY A 336 -10.55 1.15 17.05
CA GLY A 336 -10.47 0.57 18.38
C GLY A 336 -9.91 1.58 19.37
N THR A 337 -10.75 2.01 20.30
CA THR A 337 -10.33 2.69 21.54
C THR A 337 -10.14 1.62 22.63
N ASN A 338 -9.61 1.98 23.80
CA ASN A 338 -9.41 1.06 24.93
C ASN A 338 -10.54 0.03 25.10
N SER A 339 -11.78 0.43 25.39
CA SER A 339 -12.91 -0.52 25.56
C SER A 339 -14.08 -0.24 24.61
N TYR A 340 -13.88 0.66 23.66
CA TYR A 340 -14.93 1.16 22.77
C TYR A 340 -14.50 1.02 21.32
N LEU A 341 -15.36 0.41 20.52
CA LEU A 341 -15.17 0.25 19.10
C LEU A 341 -16.14 1.19 18.36
N GLN A 342 -15.60 1.90 17.38
CA GLN A 342 -16.37 2.69 16.44
C GLN A 342 -16.08 2.22 15.02
N VAL A 343 -17.13 2.00 14.24
CA VAL A 343 -17.02 1.63 12.82
C VAL A 343 -17.51 2.82 12.00
N LEU A 344 -16.73 3.21 10.99
CA LEU A 344 -17.03 4.33 10.11
C LEU A 344 -17.28 3.81 8.68
N ARG A 345 -18.21 4.44 7.97
CA ARG A 345 -18.57 4.13 6.58
C ARG A 345 -18.57 5.41 5.74
N ASP A 346 -18.18 5.30 4.47
CA ASP A 346 -18.41 6.36 3.49
C ASP A 346 -19.88 6.33 3.04
N VAL A 347 -20.61 7.41 3.30
CA VAL A 347 -22.08 7.47 3.06
C VAL A 347 -22.40 7.65 1.58
N SER A 348 -21.53 8.30 0.80
CA SER A 348 -21.91 8.81 -0.53
C SER A 348 -20.89 8.50 -1.63
N GLY A 349 -19.85 7.72 -1.34
CA GLY A 349 -18.71 7.54 -2.27
C GLY A 349 -17.91 8.83 -2.50
N ALA A 350 -18.23 9.89 -1.74
CA ALA A 350 -17.59 11.19 -1.78
C ALA A 350 -16.39 11.27 -0.82
N GLN A 351 -15.98 10.13 -0.24
CA GLN A 351 -14.94 10.05 0.78
C GLN A 351 -15.33 10.83 2.04
N ASN A 352 -16.61 10.76 2.44
CA ASN A 352 -17.06 11.37 3.69
C ASN A 352 -17.46 10.28 4.68
N TYR A 353 -16.52 9.98 5.58
CA TYR A 353 -16.70 8.95 6.58
C TYR A 353 -17.55 9.45 7.74
N SER A 354 -18.67 8.77 7.98
CA SER A 354 -19.54 8.99 9.13
C SER A 354 -19.61 7.74 10.00
N ARG A 355 -20.17 7.87 11.20
CA ARG A 355 -20.30 6.77 12.13
C ARG A 355 -21.38 5.80 11.64
N TYR A 356 -20.97 4.56 11.40
CA TYR A 356 -21.86 3.49 10.97
C TYR A 356 -22.42 2.72 12.16
N MET A 357 -21.55 2.22 13.03
CA MET A 357 -21.92 1.39 14.19
C MET A 357 -21.00 1.67 15.37
N THR A 358 -21.51 1.44 16.59
CA THR A 358 -20.73 1.51 17.81
C THR A 358 -20.91 0.26 18.65
N HIS A 359 -19.82 -0.19 19.27
CA HIS A 359 -19.84 -1.35 20.15
C HIS A 359 -18.98 -1.09 21.37
N SER A 360 -19.54 -1.31 22.56
CA SER A 360 -18.82 -1.17 23.82
C SER A 360 -18.52 -2.55 24.39
N MET A 361 -17.24 -2.81 24.67
CA MET A 361 -16.81 -4.02 25.36
C MET A 361 -17.12 -3.94 26.86
N ALA A 362 -17.02 -5.07 27.55
CA ALA A 362 -17.08 -5.15 29.00
C ALA A 362 -16.03 -4.22 29.65
N LYS A 363 -16.38 -3.63 30.80
CA LYS A 363 -15.50 -2.71 31.52
C LYS A 363 -14.18 -3.41 31.88
N GLY A 364 -13.06 -2.83 31.48
CA GLY A 364 -11.72 -3.36 31.74
C GLY A 364 -11.11 -4.15 30.57
N TYR A 365 -11.89 -4.49 29.55
CA TYR A 365 -11.35 -5.13 28.35
C TYR A 365 -10.64 -4.06 27.51
N GLN A 366 -9.36 -4.28 27.23
CA GLN A 366 -8.55 -3.38 26.41
C GLN A 366 -8.36 -3.98 25.02
N ILE A 367 -8.85 -3.30 23.98
CA ILE A 367 -8.68 -3.69 22.58
C ILE A 367 -7.20 -3.52 22.20
N GLY A 368 -6.60 -4.60 21.73
CA GLY A 368 -5.20 -4.70 21.32
C GLY A 368 -4.99 -4.75 19.81
N LYS A 369 -5.82 -5.49 19.06
CA LYS A 369 -5.79 -5.56 17.59
C LYS A 369 -7.20 -5.77 17.04
N LEU A 370 -7.47 -5.16 15.89
CA LEU A 370 -8.67 -5.42 15.10
C LEU A 370 -8.24 -6.19 13.85
N ALA A 371 -9.09 -7.13 13.43
CA ALA A 371 -8.94 -7.89 12.20
C ALA A 371 -10.31 -8.08 11.53
N PHE A 372 -10.54 -7.52 10.34
CA PHE A 372 -11.72 -7.84 9.53
C PHE A 372 -11.52 -9.20 8.89
N ARG A 373 -12.54 -10.05 8.93
CA ARG A 373 -12.50 -11.33 8.22
C ARG A 373 -12.70 -11.08 6.72
N PRO A 374 -11.76 -11.47 5.85
CA PRO A 374 -11.96 -11.38 4.40
C PRO A 374 -13.22 -12.15 3.96
N TYR A 375 -13.99 -11.56 3.05
CA TYR A 375 -15.19 -12.12 2.40
C TYR A 375 -16.40 -12.38 3.29
N GLU A 376 -16.35 -11.99 4.57
CA GLU A 376 -17.48 -12.10 5.48
C GLU A 376 -17.73 -10.79 6.23
N ASP A 377 -18.97 -10.58 6.67
CA ASP A 377 -19.41 -9.40 7.40
C ASP A 377 -19.07 -9.48 8.89
N VAL A 378 -17.80 -9.80 9.20
CA VAL A 378 -17.34 -10.11 10.55
C VAL A 378 -16.09 -9.30 10.88
N LEU A 379 -16.08 -8.71 12.09
CA LEU A 379 -14.90 -8.07 12.67
C LEU A 379 -14.49 -8.81 13.95
N CYS A 380 -13.24 -9.26 13.96
CA CYS A 380 -12.62 -9.84 15.14
C CYS A 380 -11.84 -8.80 15.92
N ILE A 381 -11.99 -8.85 17.24
CA ILE A 381 -11.42 -7.92 18.20
C ILE A 381 -10.55 -8.73 19.15
N GLY A 382 -9.24 -8.51 19.12
CA GLY A 382 -8.30 -9.09 20.06
C GLY A 382 -8.18 -8.16 21.25
N HIS A 383 -8.56 -8.61 22.44
CA HIS A 383 -8.54 -7.80 23.66
C HIS A 383 -7.67 -8.42 24.76
N SER A 384 -7.56 -7.72 25.89
CA SER A 384 -6.79 -8.15 27.06
C SER A 384 -7.25 -9.49 27.63
N MET A 385 -8.55 -9.74 27.60
CA MET A 385 -9.17 -10.95 28.16
C MET A 385 -9.38 -12.09 27.16
N GLY A 386 -8.92 -12.00 25.90
CA GLY A 386 -9.28 -12.98 24.87
C GLY A 386 -9.52 -12.35 23.52
N TYR A 387 -10.49 -12.88 22.77
CA TYR A 387 -10.93 -12.30 21.51
C TYR A 387 -12.43 -12.48 21.31
N SER A 388 -13.06 -11.49 20.68
CA SER A 388 -14.48 -11.47 20.40
C SER A 388 -14.71 -11.22 18.92
N SER A 389 -15.72 -11.85 18.36
CA SER A 389 -16.15 -11.70 16.97
C SER A 389 -17.52 -11.03 16.94
N ILE A 390 -17.64 -9.93 16.20
CA ILE A 390 -18.87 -9.17 16.04
C ILE A 390 -19.28 -9.09 14.57
N ILE A 391 -20.58 -8.93 14.32
CA ILE A 391 -21.13 -8.84 12.97
C ILE A 391 -21.18 -7.37 12.55
N ILE A 392 -20.67 -7.06 11.37
CA ILE A 392 -20.73 -5.75 10.74
C ILE A 392 -21.31 -5.93 9.33
N PRO A 393 -22.63 -5.75 9.17
CA PRO A 393 -23.28 -5.90 7.88
C PRO A 393 -22.65 -5.00 6.81
N GLY A 394 -22.31 -5.60 5.66
CA GLY A 394 -21.70 -4.91 4.53
C GLY A 394 -20.20 -4.67 4.61
N ALA A 395 -19.51 -5.15 5.64
CA ALA A 395 -18.06 -5.01 5.73
C ALA A 395 -17.31 -5.84 4.67
N GLY A 396 -17.74 -7.07 4.42
CA GLY A 396 -17.07 -8.04 3.56
C GLY A 396 -17.40 -7.87 2.08
N GLU A 397 -16.49 -8.35 1.22
CA GLU A 397 -16.79 -8.52 -0.20
C GLU A 397 -17.53 -9.85 -0.40
N PRO A 398 -18.82 -9.86 -0.78
CA PRO A 398 -19.62 -11.08 -0.83
C PRO A 398 -19.18 -12.02 -1.96
N ASN A 399 -18.62 -11.45 -3.03
CA ASN A 399 -18.20 -12.19 -4.22
C ASN A 399 -16.68 -12.24 -4.26
N PHE A 400 -16.11 -13.39 -3.90
CA PHE A 400 -14.66 -13.59 -3.96
C PHE A 400 -14.24 -14.13 -5.32
N ASP A 401 -13.04 -13.74 -5.77
CA ASP A 401 -12.39 -14.37 -6.92
C ASP A 401 -11.68 -15.65 -6.48
N SER A 402 -12.16 -16.79 -6.96
CA SER A 402 -11.63 -18.11 -6.61
C SER A 402 -10.17 -18.30 -7.02
N TRP A 403 -9.67 -17.59 -8.03
CA TRP A 403 -8.26 -17.64 -8.44
C TRP A 403 -7.35 -16.85 -7.51
N VAL A 404 -7.85 -15.79 -6.88
CA VAL A 404 -7.07 -14.94 -5.96
C VAL A 404 -7.11 -15.52 -4.55
N ALA A 405 -8.30 -15.69 -3.99
CA ALA A 405 -8.48 -16.30 -2.69
C ALA A 405 -9.83 -16.99 -2.60
N ASN A 406 -9.79 -18.32 -2.50
CA ASN A 406 -10.96 -19.15 -2.33
C ASN A 406 -11.09 -19.56 -0.84
N PRO A 407 -12.14 -19.15 -0.13
CA PRO A 407 -12.44 -19.64 1.22
C PRO A 407 -12.66 -21.16 1.27
N PHE A 408 -13.12 -21.78 0.19
CA PHE A 408 -13.47 -23.20 0.12
C PHE A 408 -12.41 -24.05 -0.60
N GLU A 409 -11.14 -23.61 -0.55
CA GLU A 409 -10.08 -24.29 -1.28
C GLU A 409 -9.88 -25.76 -0.83
N THR A 410 -9.71 -26.63 -1.81
CA THR A 410 -9.31 -28.02 -1.58
C THR A 410 -7.79 -28.13 -1.42
N PRO A 411 -7.25 -29.20 -0.79
CA PRO A 411 -5.81 -29.39 -0.67
C PRO A 411 -5.06 -29.41 -2.02
N LYS A 412 -5.70 -29.92 -3.08
CA LYS A 412 -5.15 -29.93 -4.45
C LYS A 412 -5.07 -28.51 -5.01
N GLN A 413 -6.17 -27.77 -4.96
CA GLN A 413 -6.21 -26.37 -5.41
C GLN A 413 -5.23 -25.49 -4.65
N ARG A 414 -5.11 -25.67 -3.32
CA ARG A 414 -4.13 -24.96 -2.50
C ARG A 414 -2.69 -25.20 -2.98
N SER A 415 -2.35 -26.46 -3.27
CA SER A 415 -1.01 -26.83 -3.73
C SER A 415 -0.70 -26.25 -5.11
N GLU A 416 -1.66 -26.33 -6.05
CA GLU A 416 -1.52 -25.72 -7.39
C GLU A 416 -1.41 -24.20 -7.30
N LYS A 417 -2.22 -23.57 -6.44
CA LYS A 417 -2.19 -22.13 -6.19
C LYS A 417 -0.87 -21.68 -5.59
N GLU A 418 -0.31 -22.43 -4.64
CA GLU A 418 0.99 -22.15 -4.05
C GLU A 418 2.08 -22.19 -5.12
N ILE A 419 2.10 -23.24 -5.95
CA ILE A 419 3.05 -23.36 -7.08
C ILE A 419 2.88 -22.18 -8.05
N LYS A 420 1.65 -21.84 -8.41
CA LYS A 420 1.38 -20.71 -9.31
C LYS A 420 1.83 -19.39 -8.71
N ALA A 421 1.54 -19.14 -7.44
CA ALA A 421 1.97 -17.93 -6.73
C ALA A 421 3.51 -17.83 -6.64
N LEU A 422 4.20 -18.95 -6.50
CA LEU A 422 5.67 -19.00 -6.52
C LEU A 422 6.25 -18.71 -7.91
N LEU A 423 5.62 -19.22 -8.98
CA LEU A 423 6.03 -18.94 -10.36
C LEU A 423 5.76 -17.48 -10.75
N ASP A 424 4.61 -16.95 -10.32
CA ASP A 424 4.18 -15.57 -10.57
C ASP A 424 4.77 -14.56 -9.56
N LYS A 425 5.70 -15.01 -8.70
CA LYS A 425 6.32 -14.18 -7.67
C LYS A 425 6.98 -12.95 -8.28
N LEU A 426 6.54 -11.78 -7.82
CA LEU A 426 7.09 -10.51 -8.28
C LEU A 426 8.40 -10.18 -7.56
N PRO A 427 9.43 -9.67 -8.27
CA PRO A 427 10.69 -9.32 -7.65
C PRO A 427 10.55 -8.04 -6.79
N PRO A 428 11.35 -7.89 -5.71
CA PRO A 428 11.27 -6.76 -4.77
C PRO A 428 11.48 -5.38 -5.43
N GLU A 429 12.19 -5.33 -6.56
CA GLU A 429 12.42 -4.12 -7.36
C GLU A 429 11.14 -3.54 -8.00
N THR A 430 10.08 -4.35 -8.13
CA THR A 430 8.81 -3.88 -8.70
C THR A 430 7.99 -3.03 -7.73
N ILE A 431 8.37 -2.95 -6.45
CA ILE A 431 7.68 -2.11 -5.45
C ILE A 431 7.95 -0.63 -5.73
N MET A 432 6.87 0.10 -6.02
CA MET A 432 6.88 1.53 -6.28
C MET A 432 5.53 2.15 -5.87
N LEU A 433 5.47 3.48 -5.72
CA LEU A 433 4.26 4.17 -5.27
C LEU A 433 3.08 3.93 -6.24
N ASP A 434 3.36 3.98 -7.54
CA ASP A 434 2.38 3.72 -8.61
C ASP A 434 2.81 2.48 -9.42
N PRO A 435 2.18 1.31 -9.21
CA PRO A 435 2.49 0.08 -9.95
C PRO A 435 2.23 0.19 -11.46
N SER A 436 1.30 1.06 -11.88
CA SER A 436 0.97 1.29 -13.30
C SER A 436 2.11 1.88 -14.12
N LYS A 437 3.16 2.40 -13.47
CA LYS A 437 4.35 2.92 -14.16
C LYS A 437 5.27 1.81 -14.67
N ILE A 438 5.08 0.56 -14.25
CA ILE A 438 5.85 -0.58 -14.77
C ILE A 438 5.51 -0.76 -16.25
N GLY A 439 6.52 -0.70 -17.12
CA GLY A 439 6.36 -0.74 -18.58
C GLY A 439 6.30 0.63 -19.26
N THR A 440 6.25 1.72 -18.50
CA THR A 440 6.41 3.08 -19.06
C THR A 440 7.87 3.34 -19.45
N VAL A 441 8.06 4.20 -20.44
CA VAL A 441 9.39 4.63 -20.87
C VAL A 441 9.85 5.73 -19.91
N LYS A 442 11.12 5.68 -19.48
CA LYS A 442 11.69 6.79 -18.70
C LYS A 442 11.72 8.05 -19.59
N ASP A 443 11.23 9.17 -19.06
CA ASP A 443 11.34 10.49 -19.68
C ASP A 443 12.78 11.04 -19.74
N THR A 444 13.79 10.16 -19.67
CA THR A 444 15.20 10.51 -19.84
C THR A 444 15.55 10.77 -21.30
N LYS A 445 14.75 11.62 -21.95
CA LYS A 445 15.17 12.47 -23.04
C LYS A 445 14.99 13.93 -22.57
N LYS A 446 15.93 14.41 -21.74
CA LYS A 446 16.58 15.64 -22.20
C LYS A 446 17.28 15.19 -23.46
N GLU A 447 16.67 15.44 -24.62
CA GLU A 447 17.34 15.29 -25.89
C GLU A 447 18.73 15.89 -25.70
N LYS A 448 19.77 15.15 -26.07
CA LYS A 448 21.11 15.74 -26.05
C LYS A 448 21.00 16.96 -26.95
N LEU A 449 20.95 18.15 -26.34
CA LEU A 449 20.92 19.42 -27.06
C LEU A 449 21.94 19.30 -28.16
N THR A 450 21.48 19.51 -29.39
CA THR A 450 22.35 19.50 -30.56
C THR A 450 23.47 20.51 -30.33
N ALA A 451 24.62 20.34 -31.00
CA ALA A 451 25.76 21.24 -30.79
C ALA A 451 25.37 22.72 -31.01
N GLN A 452 24.41 22.97 -31.91
CA GLN A 452 23.84 24.28 -32.20
C GLN A 452 23.03 24.85 -31.03
N GLU A 453 22.09 24.08 -30.47
CA GLU A 453 21.29 24.52 -29.31
C GLU A 453 22.16 24.79 -28.07
N ARG A 454 23.28 24.07 -27.90
CA ARG A 454 24.24 24.33 -26.81
C ARG A 454 25.03 25.63 -27.00
N GLU A 455 25.34 25.96 -28.25
CA GLU A 455 26.02 27.21 -28.58
C GLU A 455 25.07 28.40 -28.41
N GLU A 456 23.81 28.25 -28.79
CA GLU A 456 22.75 29.22 -28.56
C GLU A 456 22.47 29.43 -27.05
N GLU A 457 22.45 28.36 -26.24
CA GLU A 457 22.32 28.49 -24.78
C GLU A 457 23.55 29.19 -24.13
N MET A 458 24.75 28.89 -24.63
CA MET A 458 25.98 29.56 -24.18
C MET A 458 25.96 31.04 -24.54
N GLU A 459 25.50 31.38 -25.75
CA GLU A 459 25.34 32.77 -26.20
C GLU A 459 24.26 33.50 -25.41
N ALA A 460 23.10 32.87 -25.17
CA ALA A 460 22.04 33.42 -24.34
C ALA A 460 22.48 33.66 -22.89
N ALA A 461 23.30 32.77 -22.30
CA ALA A 461 23.88 32.97 -20.98
C ALA A 461 24.86 34.15 -20.95
N ILE A 462 25.64 34.35 -22.01
CA ILE A 462 26.54 35.51 -22.17
C ILE A 462 25.72 36.80 -22.33
N GLU A 463 24.64 36.77 -23.11
CA GLU A 463 23.71 37.88 -23.33
C GLU A 463 23.02 38.31 -22.02
N ALA A 464 22.61 37.34 -21.20
CA ALA A 464 22.02 37.56 -19.88
C ALA A 464 22.99 38.22 -18.88
N VAL A 465 24.27 37.87 -18.93
CA VAL A 465 25.31 38.51 -18.11
C VAL A 465 25.64 39.92 -18.64
N LYS A 466 25.66 40.12 -19.95
CA LYS A 466 25.90 41.43 -20.59
C LYS A 466 24.76 42.43 -20.33
N SER A 467 23.51 41.97 -20.37
CA SER A 467 22.31 42.80 -20.19
C SER A 467 22.04 43.20 -18.73
N LYS A 468 22.69 42.54 -17.75
CA LYS A 468 22.54 42.84 -16.32
C LYS A 468 23.16 44.21 -15.97
N LYS A 469 22.32 45.24 -15.82
CA LYS A 469 22.74 46.59 -15.37
C LYS A 469 23.23 46.54 -13.92
N LEU A 470 24.51 46.87 -13.71
CA LEU A 470 25.11 46.98 -12.36
C LEU A 470 24.61 48.24 -11.65
N LYS A 471 24.09 48.09 -10.41
CA LYS A 471 23.65 49.23 -9.57
C LYS A 471 24.81 50.19 -9.33
N LYS A 472 24.62 51.49 -9.60
CA LYS A 472 25.63 52.54 -9.34
C LYS A 472 25.85 52.67 -7.83
N LYS A 473 27.01 52.22 -7.34
CA LYS A 473 27.46 52.46 -5.95
C LYS A 473 28.32 53.74 -5.88
N THR A 474 28.38 54.36 -4.71
CA THR A 474 28.99 55.67 -4.40
C THR A 474 30.47 55.82 -4.81
N LYS A 475 30.89 57.10 -4.90
CA LYS A 475 32.12 57.64 -5.53
C LYS A 475 33.36 56.74 -5.33
N GLY A 476 33.94 56.29 -6.45
CA GLY A 476 35.21 55.54 -6.51
C GLY A 476 35.09 54.04 -6.85
N ARG A 477 33.96 53.39 -6.54
CA ARG A 477 33.70 51.97 -6.87
C ARG A 477 33.07 51.76 -8.26
N SER A 478 32.60 52.83 -8.90
CA SER A 478 31.94 52.83 -10.21
C SER A 478 32.83 53.30 -11.37
N LYS A 479 34.16 53.41 -11.17
CA LYS A 479 35.10 53.75 -12.26
C LYS A 479 35.14 52.62 -13.30
N ALA A 480 35.09 52.98 -14.59
CA ALA A 480 35.07 52.05 -15.72
C ALA A 480 36.18 50.98 -15.65
N GLY A 481 37.39 51.36 -15.22
CA GLY A 481 38.54 50.45 -15.07
C GLY A 481 38.36 49.30 -14.06
N LYS A 482 37.44 49.41 -13.09
CA LYS A 482 37.13 48.32 -12.13
C LYS A 482 35.88 47.51 -12.48
N ILE A 483 35.08 47.98 -13.46
CA ILE A 483 33.85 47.33 -13.91
C ILE A 483 34.14 46.35 -15.06
N MET A 484 35.01 46.75 -15.99
CA MET A 484 35.40 45.94 -17.15
C MET A 484 36.00 44.56 -16.77
N PRO A 485 37.00 44.44 -15.88
CA PRO A 485 37.55 43.14 -15.50
C PRO A 485 36.51 42.24 -14.82
N LYS A 486 35.65 42.79 -13.95
CA LYS A 486 34.58 42.02 -13.29
C LYS A 486 33.52 41.50 -14.24
N LYS A 487 33.21 42.24 -15.32
CA LYS A 487 32.33 41.76 -16.38
C LYS A 487 33.00 40.64 -17.18
N GLN A 488 34.28 40.77 -17.49
CA GLN A 488 35.05 39.71 -18.16
C GLN A 488 35.12 38.44 -17.29
N ASP A 489 35.35 38.55 -15.98
CA ASP A 489 35.34 37.43 -15.04
C ASP A 489 33.96 36.76 -14.94
N ALA A 490 32.88 37.55 -14.92
CA ALA A 490 31.51 37.02 -14.91
C ALA A 490 31.16 36.28 -16.22
N ILE A 491 31.62 36.80 -17.37
CA ILE A 491 31.46 36.13 -18.67
C ILE A 491 32.31 34.85 -18.71
N ALA A 492 33.53 34.86 -18.18
CA ALA A 492 34.38 33.67 -18.08
C ALA A 492 33.76 32.60 -17.18
N ASN A 493 33.19 32.99 -16.03
CA ASN A 493 32.48 32.08 -15.14
C ASN A 493 31.19 31.52 -15.75
N ALA A 494 30.47 32.27 -16.58
CA ALA A 494 29.32 31.77 -17.32
C ALA A 494 29.71 30.76 -18.41
N LYS A 495 30.90 30.91 -19.03
CA LYS A 495 31.43 29.98 -20.05
C LYS A 495 32.02 28.69 -19.47
N ARG A 496 32.58 28.73 -18.26
CA ARG A 496 33.24 27.59 -17.60
C ARG A 496 32.45 26.27 -17.60
N PRO A 497 31.16 26.23 -17.18
CA PRO A 497 30.41 24.97 -17.13
C PRO A 497 30.20 24.32 -18.51
N PHE A 498 30.04 25.12 -19.57
CA PHE A 498 29.93 24.61 -20.94
C PHE A 498 31.25 24.07 -21.47
N LEU A 499 32.37 24.72 -21.13
CA LEU A 499 33.71 24.27 -21.49
C LEU A 499 34.08 22.97 -20.78
N GLU A 500 33.77 22.85 -19.48
CA GLU A 500 33.98 21.61 -18.70
C GLU A 500 33.17 20.44 -19.26
N GLN A 501 31.93 20.67 -19.68
CA GLN A 501 31.11 19.67 -20.36
C GLN A 501 31.70 19.24 -21.71
N LYS A 502 32.17 20.18 -22.55
CA LYS A 502 32.88 19.87 -23.81
C LYS A 502 34.13 19.02 -23.56
N ILE A 503 34.97 19.41 -22.59
CA ILE A 503 36.18 18.66 -22.21
C ILE A 503 35.84 17.25 -21.70
N GLN A 504 34.77 17.10 -20.92
CA GLN A 504 34.35 15.80 -20.38
C GLN A 504 33.78 14.88 -21.46
N GLU A 505 33.06 15.42 -22.45
CA GLU A 505 32.62 14.68 -23.63
C GLU A 505 33.81 14.26 -24.52
N GLU A 506 34.78 15.14 -24.78
CA GLU A 506 36.00 14.80 -25.52
C GLU A 506 36.83 13.72 -24.82
N LYS A 507 36.94 13.78 -23.48
CA LYS A 507 37.56 12.72 -22.67
C LYS A 507 36.80 11.40 -22.75
N ASN A 508 35.48 11.43 -22.83
CA ASN A 508 34.66 10.22 -22.98
C ASN A 508 34.74 9.63 -24.40
N ILE A 509 34.83 10.47 -25.43
CA ILE A 509 35.01 10.05 -26.82
C ILE A 509 36.41 9.48 -27.02
N SER A 510 37.46 10.12 -26.49
CA SER A 510 38.83 9.60 -26.53
C SER A 510 38.98 8.30 -25.76
N ARG A 511 38.35 8.16 -24.58
CA ARG A 511 38.29 6.87 -23.85
C ARG A 511 37.56 5.78 -24.62
N LYS A 512 36.47 6.10 -25.33
CA LYS A 512 35.78 5.13 -26.21
C LYS A 512 36.64 4.73 -27.41
N LYS A 513 37.33 5.68 -28.03
CA LYS A 513 38.29 5.43 -29.12
C LYS A 513 39.50 4.60 -28.66
N GLN A 514 39.98 4.81 -27.44
CA GLN A 514 41.03 4.01 -26.83
C GLN A 514 40.56 2.57 -26.55
N LYS A 515 39.33 2.38 -26.03
CA LYS A 515 38.75 1.04 -25.82
C LYS A 515 38.52 0.25 -27.10
N THR A 516 38.22 0.91 -28.22
CA THR A 516 38.09 0.23 -29.53
C THR A 516 39.45 -0.09 -30.16
N ASN A 517 40.54 0.54 -29.70
CA ASN A 517 41.90 0.36 -30.18
C ASN A 517 42.79 -0.46 -29.22
N GLU A 518 42.24 -1.18 -28.23
CA GLU A 518 43.00 -2.09 -27.37
C GLU A 518 43.45 -3.37 -28.12
N GLY A 519 44.23 -3.19 -29.18
CA GLY A 519 45.43 -3.99 -29.37
C GLY A 519 46.52 -3.30 -28.56
N VAL A 520 46.97 -3.91 -27.47
CA VAL A 520 47.95 -3.33 -26.55
C VAL A 520 49.30 -3.18 -27.25
N GLU A 521 49.54 -2.06 -27.92
CA GLU A 521 50.89 -1.64 -28.28
C GLU A 521 51.53 -0.97 -27.06
N LEU A 522 52.35 -1.75 -26.35
CA LEU A 522 53.27 -1.22 -25.35
C LEU A 522 54.18 -0.15 -25.98
N PRO A 523 54.54 0.92 -25.24
CA PRO A 523 55.56 1.88 -25.67
C PRO A 523 56.85 1.16 -26.12
N ARG A 524 57.52 1.66 -27.16
CA ARG A 524 58.71 1.05 -27.78
C ARG A 524 59.80 0.60 -26.78
N SER A 525 59.93 1.30 -25.65
CA SER A 525 60.85 0.97 -24.56
C SER A 525 60.46 -0.27 -23.75
N LEU A 526 59.16 -0.57 -23.64
CA LEU A 526 58.61 -1.67 -22.85
C LEU A 526 58.31 -2.92 -23.69
N GLN A 527 58.32 -2.81 -25.02
CA GLN A 527 58.16 -3.95 -25.93
C GLN A 527 59.22 -5.05 -25.73
N ARG A 528 60.42 -4.71 -25.22
CA ARG A 528 61.50 -5.67 -24.92
C ARG A 528 61.21 -6.58 -23.73
N PHE A 529 60.22 -6.25 -22.89
CA PHE A 529 59.85 -7.01 -21.70
C PHE A 529 58.57 -7.83 -21.88
N ALA A 530 57.95 -7.77 -23.05
CA ALA A 530 56.74 -8.55 -23.36
C ALA A 530 57.13 -10.00 -23.67
N HIS A 531 57.09 -10.88 -22.67
CA HIS A 531 57.19 -12.32 -22.91
C HIS A 531 56.01 -12.81 -23.75
N ARG A 532 56.31 -13.41 -24.92
CA ARG A 532 55.33 -14.12 -25.75
C ARG A 532 54.82 -15.34 -24.97
N LYS A 533 53.54 -15.38 -24.62
CA LYS A 533 52.88 -16.63 -24.24
C LYS A 533 52.75 -17.52 -25.49
N PRO A 534 53.05 -18.83 -25.41
CA PRO A 534 52.80 -19.75 -26.51
C PRO A 534 51.30 -19.94 -26.70
N SER A 535 50.87 -19.93 -27.96
CA SER A 535 49.48 -20.15 -28.37
C SER A 535 49.09 -21.60 -28.15
N SER A 536 48.08 -21.83 -27.32
CA SER A 536 47.29 -23.06 -27.23
C SER A 536 45.86 -22.77 -27.62
#